data_AF-A0A1F9V320-F1
#
_entry.id   AF-A0A1F9V320-F1
#
_cell.length_a   1.000
_cell.length_b   1.000
_cell.length_c   1.000
_cell.angle_alpha   90.00
_cell.angle_beta   90.00
_cell.angle_gamma   90.00
#
_symmetry.space_group_name_H-M   'P 1'
#
loop_
_entity.id
_entity.type
_entity.pdbx_description
1 polymer ?
#
loop_
_entity_poly.entity_id
_entity_poly.type
_entity_poly.pdbx_seq_one_letter_code
_entity_poly.pdbx_strand_id
1 'polypeptide(L)'
;MKAPGAGIRSRAGGIRLLAMDVDGVLTGGEIIILNSGEEVKIWSVKDRMGFALLKRSDSGIRTAWVTARRSLQVKKRARDIGVDFLFQKCLHKWRALESCAEKLGIPPRRIAYIGDDYVDLPVLRRVGLAVCPPESPGLVKKTCHLVTKTPAGRGAVREVIELILKAQGRWKKALGHFALLACLALPAAFTAGCTGGAKPPAESAEVPDQWVEEFTITETLAGVPVWVLNSQIAQVYNQSKKITLENIHIEFMKSDDTKRSHSKESLLMAKKNLTVSARLEAPKGQVFMDSRDLLAWGGVEVESEDGTRLYSERLRYSTADQKIRTESPVRIVRRDSILIGEGMEATPDLSTVRIFRHEASIYPKELPVQ
;
A
#
# COMPACT_ATOMS: atom_id res chain seq x y z
N MET A 1 42.66 -21.97 -6.07
CA MET A 1 42.89 -21.79 -4.61
C MET A 1 41.93 -20.72 -4.11
N LYS A 2 41.03 -21.01 -3.14
CA LYS A 2 40.17 -19.99 -2.52
C LYS A 2 41.07 -19.06 -1.69
N ALA A 3 41.00 -17.74 -1.91
CA ALA A 3 41.63 -16.77 -1.03
C ALA A 3 41.21 -17.02 0.44
N PRO A 4 42.11 -16.83 1.42
CA PRO A 4 41.79 -17.05 2.83
C PRO A 4 40.53 -16.26 3.19
N GLY A 5 39.49 -16.99 3.59
CA GLY A 5 38.12 -16.50 3.60
C GLY A 5 37.95 -15.39 4.63
N ALA A 6 37.73 -14.16 4.17
CA ALA A 6 37.22 -13.10 5.03
C ALA A 6 36.03 -13.62 5.84
N GLY A 7 36.08 -13.47 7.17
CA GLY A 7 35.03 -13.93 8.07
C GLY A 7 33.67 -13.32 7.70
N ILE A 8 32.59 -14.00 8.07
CA ILE A 8 31.23 -13.67 7.58
C ILE A 8 30.83 -12.20 7.85
N ARG A 9 31.23 -11.66 9.01
CA ARG A 9 31.02 -10.25 9.37
C ARG A 9 31.75 -9.29 8.44
N SER A 10 32.98 -9.61 8.02
CA SER A 10 33.76 -8.77 7.09
C SER A 10 33.09 -8.68 5.72
N ARG A 11 32.59 -9.81 5.20
CA ARG A 11 31.81 -9.85 3.95
C ARG A 11 30.53 -9.02 4.04
N ALA A 12 29.78 -9.20 5.14
CA ALA A 12 28.53 -8.49 5.39
C ALA A 12 28.71 -6.98 5.56
N GLY A 13 29.80 -6.53 6.20
CA GLY A 13 30.10 -5.11 6.40
C GLY A 13 30.30 -4.33 5.10
N GLY A 14 30.64 -5.02 4.00
CA GLY A 14 30.86 -4.39 2.70
C GLY A 14 29.62 -4.20 1.84
N ILE A 15 28.47 -4.79 2.17
CA ILE A 15 27.35 -4.94 1.23
C ILE A 15 26.65 -3.62 0.90
N ARG A 16 26.35 -3.41 -0.39
CA ARG A 16 25.59 -2.27 -0.92
C ARG A 16 24.36 -2.68 -1.74
N LEU A 17 24.28 -3.93 -2.17
CA LEU A 17 23.12 -4.51 -2.83
C LEU A 17 22.77 -5.84 -2.16
N LEU A 18 21.55 -5.96 -1.65
CA LEU A 18 20.99 -7.21 -1.17
C LEU A 18 20.02 -7.75 -2.22
N ALA A 19 20.45 -8.77 -2.94
CA ALA A 19 19.66 -9.45 -3.95
C ALA A 19 19.20 -10.83 -3.44
N MET A 20 18.10 -11.34 -3.98
CA MET A 20 17.57 -12.66 -3.59
C MET A 20 16.66 -13.28 -4.64
N ASP A 21 16.57 -14.61 -4.60
CA ASP A 21 15.44 -15.32 -5.19
C ASP A 21 14.16 -15.10 -4.38
N VAL A 22 13.03 -15.52 -4.94
CA VAL A 22 11.70 -15.45 -4.34
C VAL A 22 11.29 -16.80 -3.79
N ASP A 23 11.13 -17.79 -4.67
CA ASP A 23 10.64 -19.11 -4.30
C ASP A 23 11.75 -19.90 -3.60
N GLY A 24 11.45 -20.50 -2.44
CA GLY A 24 12.46 -21.19 -1.63
C GLY A 24 13.41 -20.25 -0.88
N VAL A 25 13.17 -18.92 -0.91
CA VAL A 25 13.92 -17.92 -0.12
C VAL A 25 12.96 -17.03 0.66
N LEU A 26 12.19 -16.18 -0.04
CA LEU A 26 11.16 -15.31 0.55
C LEU A 26 9.87 -16.07 0.87
N THR A 27 9.67 -17.21 0.20
CA THR A 27 8.60 -18.18 0.43
C THR A 27 9.23 -19.52 0.87
N GLY A 28 8.43 -20.46 1.37
CA GLY A 28 8.91 -21.81 1.71
C GLY A 28 9.20 -22.69 0.49
N GLY A 29 8.94 -22.19 -0.73
CA GLY A 29 9.11 -22.95 -1.99
C GLY A 29 7.84 -23.64 -2.46
N GLU A 30 6.76 -23.63 -1.67
CA GLU A 30 5.47 -24.19 -2.07
C GLU A 30 4.84 -23.35 -3.20
N ILE A 31 4.26 -24.04 -4.18
CA ILE A 31 3.45 -23.43 -5.24
C ILE A 31 2.03 -23.97 -5.05
N ILE A 32 1.15 -23.12 -4.50
CA ILE A 32 -0.27 -23.46 -4.33
C ILE A 32 -1.02 -22.97 -5.56
N ILE A 33 -1.69 -23.88 -6.26
CA ILE A 33 -2.49 -23.56 -7.45
C ILE A 33 -3.96 -23.79 -7.09
N LEU A 34 -4.78 -22.74 -7.23
CA LEU A 34 -6.22 -22.82 -6.98
C LEU A 34 -6.95 -23.44 -8.18
N ASN A 35 -8.19 -23.88 -7.99
CA ASN A 35 -9.04 -24.37 -9.09
C ASN A 35 -9.27 -23.31 -10.18
N SER A 36 -9.12 -22.01 -9.85
CA SER A 36 -9.15 -20.90 -10.80
C SER A 36 -7.90 -20.84 -11.71
N GLY A 37 -6.85 -21.60 -11.40
CA GLY A 37 -5.54 -21.52 -12.04
C GLY A 37 -4.61 -20.46 -11.43
N GLU A 38 -5.06 -19.73 -10.42
CA GLU A 38 -4.23 -18.72 -9.74
C GLU A 38 -3.18 -19.35 -8.82
N GLU A 39 -1.99 -18.75 -8.79
CA GLU A 39 -0.90 -19.14 -7.89
C GLU A 39 -0.91 -18.30 -6.61
N VAL A 40 -0.87 -18.98 -5.46
CA VAL A 40 -0.75 -18.37 -4.13
C VAL A 40 0.64 -18.67 -3.56
N LYS A 41 1.34 -17.63 -3.10
CA LYS A 41 2.59 -17.75 -2.33
C LYS A 41 2.39 -17.28 -0.90
N ILE A 42 3.06 -17.96 0.02
CA ILE A 42 3.05 -17.65 1.45
C ILE A 42 4.28 -16.79 1.78
N TRP A 43 4.04 -15.62 2.39
CA TRP A 43 5.08 -14.64 2.71
C TRP A 43 5.28 -14.49 4.22
N SER A 44 6.53 -14.26 4.62
CA SER A 44 6.89 -14.05 6.02
C SER A 44 6.73 -12.60 6.47
N VAL A 45 5.96 -12.39 7.55
CA VAL A 45 5.91 -11.08 8.24
C VAL A 45 7.25 -10.72 8.91
N LYS A 46 8.05 -11.73 9.28
CA LYS A 46 9.38 -11.51 9.87
C LYS A 46 10.34 -10.92 8.85
N ASP A 47 10.30 -11.43 7.62
CA ASP A 47 11.09 -10.90 6.50
C ASP A 47 10.61 -9.49 6.11
N ARG A 48 9.29 -9.23 6.11
CA ARG A 48 8.75 -7.86 5.94
C ARG A 48 9.34 -6.88 6.95
N MET A 49 9.39 -7.26 8.24
CA MET A 49 10.05 -6.43 9.26
C MET A 49 11.55 -6.26 9.01
N GLY A 50 12.23 -7.27 8.46
CA GLY A 50 13.62 -7.15 8.02
C GLY A 50 13.82 -6.01 7.02
N PHE A 51 13.01 -5.97 5.96
CA PHE A 51 13.06 -4.87 4.99
C PHE A 51 12.75 -3.50 5.62
N ALA A 52 11.78 -3.44 6.53
CA ALA A 52 11.49 -2.21 7.26
C ALA A 52 12.69 -1.71 8.08
N LEU A 53 13.41 -2.62 8.77
CA LEU A 53 14.65 -2.30 9.48
C LEU A 53 15.76 -1.85 8.53
N LEU A 54 15.89 -2.51 7.37
CA LEU A 54 16.88 -2.13 6.36
C LEU A 54 16.65 -0.70 5.87
N LYS A 55 15.39 -0.32 5.56
CA LYS A 55 15.04 1.05 5.14
C LYS A 55 15.35 2.09 6.23
N ARG A 56 15.03 1.79 7.49
CA ARG A 56 15.26 2.70 8.64
C ARG A 56 16.72 2.85 9.06
N SER A 57 17.60 1.98 8.58
CA SER A 57 19.00 1.95 8.99
C SER A 57 19.88 3.02 8.31
N ASP A 58 19.31 3.78 7.36
CA ASP A 58 20.00 4.67 6.42
C ASP A 58 21.18 3.99 5.71
N SER A 59 21.14 2.65 5.58
CA SER A 59 22.23 1.85 5.02
C SER A 59 22.65 2.25 3.61
N GLY A 60 21.71 2.81 2.85
CA GLY A 60 21.86 2.99 1.41
C GLY A 60 21.98 1.66 0.66
N ILE A 61 21.68 0.54 1.31
CA ILE A 61 21.65 -0.77 0.66
C ILE A 61 20.43 -0.82 -0.24
N ARG A 62 20.67 -1.03 -1.54
CA ARG A 62 19.61 -1.31 -2.51
C ARG A 62 19.18 -2.77 -2.42
N THR A 63 17.97 -3.06 -2.87
CA THR A 63 17.38 -4.39 -2.84
C THR A 63 16.99 -4.87 -4.23
N ALA A 64 17.19 -6.15 -4.52
CA ALA A 64 16.78 -6.73 -5.80
C ALA A 64 16.14 -8.12 -5.63
N TRP A 65 15.03 -8.36 -6.33
CA TRP A 65 14.42 -9.68 -6.43
C TRP A 65 14.60 -10.23 -7.83
N VAL A 66 15.05 -11.49 -7.94
CA VAL A 66 15.36 -12.13 -9.22
C VAL A 66 14.72 -13.51 -9.28
N THR A 67 13.67 -13.65 -10.10
CA THR A 67 12.94 -14.91 -10.26
C THR A 67 12.82 -15.32 -11.73
N ALA A 68 12.88 -16.63 -11.96
CA ALA A 68 12.62 -17.24 -13.26
C ALA A 68 11.12 -17.21 -13.64
N ARG A 69 10.22 -17.05 -12.66
CA ARG A 69 8.77 -17.05 -12.89
C ARG A 69 8.26 -15.65 -13.23
N ARG A 70 7.06 -15.60 -13.84
CA ARG A 70 6.25 -14.38 -13.91
C ARG A 70 5.10 -14.55 -12.93
N SER A 71 4.96 -13.63 -11.99
CA SER A 71 3.90 -13.61 -11.00
C SER A 71 3.47 -12.18 -10.73
N LEU A 72 2.16 -11.93 -10.89
CA LEU A 72 1.56 -10.65 -10.51
C LEU A 72 1.67 -10.43 -9.00
N GLN A 73 1.51 -11.49 -8.20
CA GLN A 73 1.63 -11.42 -6.75
C GLN A 73 3.04 -10.99 -6.32
N VAL A 74 4.10 -11.51 -6.96
CA VAL A 74 5.48 -11.08 -6.72
C VAL A 74 5.68 -9.60 -7.08
N LYS A 75 5.11 -9.15 -8.20
CA LYS A 75 5.17 -7.73 -8.61
C LYS A 75 4.53 -6.81 -7.58
N LYS A 76 3.32 -7.15 -7.12
CA LYS A 76 2.59 -6.39 -6.10
C LYS A 76 3.35 -6.38 -4.77
N ARG A 77 3.84 -7.54 -4.32
CA ARG A 77 4.59 -7.65 -3.07
C ARG A 77 5.92 -6.90 -3.09
N ALA A 78 6.65 -6.93 -4.20
CA ALA A 78 7.87 -6.15 -4.37
C ALA A 78 7.60 -4.63 -4.25
N ARG A 79 6.45 -4.17 -4.78
CA ARG A 79 5.99 -2.78 -4.65
C ARG A 79 5.65 -2.41 -3.21
N ASP A 80 4.83 -3.21 -2.51
CA ASP A 80 4.48 -3.00 -1.09
C ASP A 80 5.74 -2.95 -0.20
N ILE A 81 6.66 -3.90 -0.38
CA ILE A 81 7.94 -3.91 0.34
C ILE A 81 8.84 -2.75 -0.10
N GLY A 82 8.61 -2.12 -1.26
CA GLY A 82 9.43 -1.07 -1.85
C GLY A 82 10.82 -1.56 -2.22
N VAL A 83 10.88 -2.67 -2.95
CA VAL A 83 12.11 -3.25 -3.52
C VAL A 83 12.58 -2.38 -4.68
N ASP A 84 13.88 -2.08 -4.75
CA ASP A 84 14.42 -1.15 -5.74
C ASP A 84 14.44 -1.75 -7.16
N PHE A 85 14.73 -3.05 -7.28
CA PHE A 85 14.84 -3.75 -8.57
C PHE A 85 14.09 -5.07 -8.56
N LEU A 86 13.19 -5.28 -9.54
CA LEU A 86 12.47 -6.54 -9.72
C LEU A 86 12.76 -7.10 -11.11
N PHE A 87 13.31 -8.31 -11.16
CA PHE A 87 13.57 -9.07 -12.37
C PHE A 87 12.71 -10.34 -12.38
N GLN A 88 11.82 -10.46 -13.36
CA GLN A 88 10.96 -11.62 -13.57
C GLN A 88 11.22 -12.24 -14.93
N LYS A 89 10.82 -13.51 -15.11
CA LYS A 89 11.19 -14.31 -16.29
C LYS A 89 12.72 -14.33 -16.54
N CYS A 90 13.50 -14.26 -15.48
CA CYS A 90 14.94 -14.14 -15.56
C CYS A 90 15.61 -15.49 -15.33
N LEU A 91 15.95 -16.19 -16.42
CA LEU A 91 16.72 -17.43 -16.36
C LEU A 91 18.22 -17.18 -16.13
N HIS A 92 18.75 -16.10 -16.72
CA HIS A 92 20.15 -15.70 -16.57
C HIS A 92 20.33 -14.71 -15.42
N LYS A 93 20.10 -15.18 -14.19
CA LYS A 93 20.08 -14.33 -12.98
C LYS A 93 21.35 -13.48 -12.78
N TRP A 94 22.53 -14.03 -13.10
CA TRP A 94 23.79 -13.27 -13.01
C TRP A 94 23.81 -12.05 -13.92
N ARG A 95 23.40 -12.19 -15.19
CA ARG A 95 23.43 -11.09 -16.16
C ARG A 95 22.53 -9.93 -15.74
N ALA A 96 21.37 -10.23 -15.14
CA ALA A 96 20.48 -9.19 -14.61
C ALA A 96 21.10 -8.44 -13.43
N LEU A 97 21.74 -9.16 -12.51
CA LEU A 97 22.41 -8.55 -11.36
C LEU A 97 23.70 -7.81 -11.72
N GLU A 98 24.44 -8.30 -12.71
CA GLU A 98 25.64 -7.65 -13.24
C GLU A 98 25.29 -6.28 -13.82
N SER A 99 24.26 -6.19 -14.67
CA SER A 99 23.77 -4.91 -15.19
C SER A 99 23.26 -3.97 -14.08
N CYS A 100 22.62 -4.51 -13.04
CA CYS A 100 22.22 -3.73 -11.87
C CYS A 100 23.44 -3.19 -11.09
N ALA A 101 24.45 -4.02 -10.88
CA ALA A 101 25.68 -3.66 -10.19
C ALA A 101 26.48 -2.59 -10.95
N GLU A 102 26.54 -2.68 -12.28
CA GLU A 102 27.13 -1.66 -13.16
C GLU A 102 26.43 -0.31 -13.00
N LYS A 103 25.10 -0.27 -13.05
CA LYS A 103 24.31 0.97 -12.84
C LYS A 103 24.53 1.58 -11.46
N LEU A 104 24.77 0.75 -10.45
CA LEU A 104 25.04 1.19 -9.08
C LEU A 104 26.53 1.52 -8.85
N GLY A 105 27.41 1.27 -9.83
CA GLY A 105 28.85 1.47 -9.70
C GLY A 105 29.49 0.60 -8.61
N ILE A 106 28.98 -0.61 -8.38
CA ILE A 106 29.48 -1.52 -7.35
C ILE A 106 30.08 -2.80 -7.93
N PRO A 107 31.22 -3.28 -7.40
CA PRO A 107 31.79 -4.57 -7.82
C PRO A 107 31.01 -5.74 -7.21
N PRO A 108 31.10 -6.96 -7.78
CA PRO A 108 30.40 -8.16 -7.29
C PRO A 108 30.62 -8.45 -5.79
N ARG A 109 31.81 -8.12 -5.26
CA ARG A 109 32.15 -8.26 -3.83
C ARG A 109 31.29 -7.41 -2.88
N ARG A 110 30.54 -6.43 -3.39
CA ARG A 110 29.61 -5.57 -2.63
C ARG A 110 28.15 -6.06 -2.71
N ILE A 111 27.91 -7.20 -3.35
CA ILE A 111 26.59 -7.81 -3.51
C ILE A 111 26.45 -8.95 -2.50
N ALA A 112 25.31 -8.99 -1.82
CA ALA A 112 24.83 -10.18 -1.12
C ALA A 112 23.74 -10.82 -1.97
N TYR A 113 23.77 -12.15 -2.13
CA TYR A 113 22.70 -12.89 -2.80
C TYR A 113 22.22 -14.04 -1.93
N ILE A 114 20.90 -14.15 -1.77
CA ILE A 114 20.24 -15.28 -1.12
C ILE A 114 19.54 -16.12 -2.18
N GLY A 115 19.97 -17.36 -2.38
CA GLY A 115 19.39 -18.30 -3.34
C GLY A 115 19.27 -19.69 -2.72
N ASP A 116 18.40 -20.52 -3.27
CA ASP A 116 18.07 -21.82 -2.68
C ASP A 116 18.43 -23.02 -3.57
N ASP A 117 18.48 -22.86 -4.89
CA ASP A 117 18.62 -23.98 -5.82
C ASP A 117 19.73 -23.79 -6.89
N TYR A 118 19.91 -24.79 -7.76
CA TYR A 118 20.99 -24.83 -8.75
C TYR A 118 20.95 -23.67 -9.75
N VAL A 119 19.77 -23.13 -10.03
CA VAL A 119 19.59 -21.95 -10.89
C VAL A 119 20.29 -20.70 -10.33
N ASP A 120 20.57 -20.67 -9.03
CA ASP A 120 21.27 -19.57 -8.36
C ASP A 120 22.79 -19.74 -8.33
N LEU A 121 23.33 -20.93 -8.61
CA LEU A 121 24.77 -21.18 -8.58
C LEU A 121 25.61 -20.19 -9.40
N PRO A 122 25.18 -19.73 -10.60
CA PRO A 122 25.91 -18.70 -11.33
C PRO A 122 26.07 -17.40 -10.54
N VAL A 123 25.07 -17.00 -9.76
CA VAL A 123 25.12 -15.79 -8.92
C VAL A 123 25.92 -16.06 -7.65
N LEU A 124 25.59 -17.14 -6.94
CA LEU A 124 26.20 -17.50 -5.65
C LEU A 124 27.72 -17.63 -5.73
N ARG A 125 28.27 -18.07 -6.88
CA ARG A 125 29.72 -18.19 -7.10
C ARG A 125 30.44 -16.84 -7.27
N ARG A 126 29.74 -15.74 -7.54
CA ARG A 126 30.33 -14.46 -7.97
C ARG A 126 30.20 -13.33 -6.95
N VAL A 127 29.19 -13.40 -6.08
CA VAL A 127 28.88 -12.33 -5.13
C VAL A 127 29.80 -12.35 -3.89
N GLY A 128 29.92 -11.20 -3.21
CA GLY A 128 30.76 -11.06 -2.01
C GLY A 128 30.22 -11.80 -0.78
N LEU A 129 28.89 -11.90 -0.67
CA LEU A 129 28.20 -12.65 0.36
C LEU A 129 27.13 -13.54 -0.28
N ALA A 130 27.43 -14.82 -0.41
CA ALA A 130 26.52 -15.83 -0.93
C ALA A 130 25.86 -16.57 0.24
N VAL A 131 24.54 -16.62 0.26
CA VAL A 131 23.75 -17.19 1.35
C VAL A 131 22.70 -18.14 0.79
N CYS A 132 22.41 -19.23 1.51
CA CYS A 132 21.26 -20.07 1.22
C CYS A 132 20.51 -20.51 2.49
N PRO A 133 19.21 -20.85 2.38
CA PRO A 133 18.46 -21.50 3.45
C PRO A 133 18.96 -22.91 3.81
N PRO A 134 18.58 -23.47 4.98
CA PRO A 134 18.99 -24.80 5.41
C PRO A 134 18.38 -25.94 4.58
N GLU A 135 17.34 -25.69 3.79
CA GLU A 135 16.72 -26.68 2.91
C GLU A 135 17.47 -26.88 1.59
N SER A 136 18.36 -25.95 1.23
CA SER A 136 19.04 -25.94 -0.07
C SER A 136 19.86 -27.21 -0.36
N PRO A 137 20.02 -27.60 -1.64
CA PRO A 137 20.83 -28.76 -2.02
C PRO A 137 22.29 -28.65 -1.55
N GLY A 138 22.94 -29.80 -1.33
CA GLY A 138 24.29 -29.87 -0.76
C GLY A 138 25.33 -29.07 -1.56
N LEU A 139 25.24 -29.03 -2.89
CA LEU A 139 26.14 -28.23 -3.73
C LEU A 139 25.93 -26.71 -3.57
N VAL A 140 24.68 -26.28 -3.38
CA VAL A 140 24.34 -24.87 -3.11
C VAL A 140 24.92 -24.46 -1.75
N LYS A 141 24.71 -25.28 -0.71
CA LYS A 141 25.29 -25.07 0.63
C LYS A 141 26.82 -24.97 0.60
N LYS A 142 27.50 -25.88 -0.12
CA LYS A 142 28.96 -25.85 -0.29
C LYS A 142 29.47 -24.61 -1.04
N THR A 143 28.63 -24.02 -1.89
CA THR A 143 28.95 -22.80 -2.64
C THR A 143 28.78 -21.55 -1.78
N CYS A 144 27.81 -21.56 -0.87
CA CYS A 144 27.49 -20.41 -0.03
C CYS A 144 28.54 -20.16 1.07
N HIS A 145 28.65 -18.90 1.46
CA HIS A 145 29.48 -18.45 2.58
C HIS A 145 28.76 -18.59 3.92
N LEU A 146 27.43 -18.58 3.89
CA LEU A 146 26.56 -18.74 5.04
C LEU A 146 25.36 -19.60 4.64
N VAL A 147 25.01 -20.53 5.51
CA VAL A 147 23.69 -21.18 5.51
C VAL A 147 22.92 -20.55 6.66
N THR A 148 21.71 -20.03 6.42
CA THR A 148 20.91 -19.45 7.51
C THR A 148 20.50 -20.53 8.51
N LYS A 149 20.27 -20.14 9.75
CA LYS A 149 19.64 -21.02 10.74
C LYS A 149 18.13 -21.10 10.53
N THR A 150 17.55 -19.99 10.09
CA THR A 150 16.10 -19.89 9.86
C THR A 150 15.73 -20.45 8.49
N PRO A 151 14.68 -21.28 8.39
CA PRO A 151 14.11 -21.76 7.13
C PRO A 151 13.67 -20.67 6.16
N ALA A 152 13.66 -21.02 4.87
CA ALA A 152 13.04 -20.22 3.82
C ALA A 152 11.59 -19.86 4.15
N GLY A 153 11.15 -18.63 3.81
CA GLY A 153 9.80 -18.15 4.10
C GLY A 153 9.44 -18.05 5.59
N ARG A 154 10.40 -18.21 6.51
CA ARG A 154 10.19 -18.15 7.97
C ARG A 154 11.05 -17.10 8.67
N GLY A 155 11.74 -16.23 7.93
CA GLY A 155 12.66 -15.24 8.48
C GLY A 155 14.12 -15.36 8.02
N ALA A 156 14.43 -16.21 7.03
CA ALA A 156 15.80 -16.35 6.52
C ALA A 156 16.37 -15.03 5.99
N VAL A 157 15.57 -14.25 5.26
CA VAL A 157 16.01 -12.95 4.73
C VAL A 157 16.20 -11.95 5.87
N ARG A 158 15.33 -11.96 6.88
CA ARG A 158 15.48 -11.18 8.10
C ARG A 158 16.81 -11.46 8.79
N GLU A 159 17.18 -12.74 8.95
CA GLU A 159 18.45 -13.15 9.56
C GLU A 159 19.65 -12.52 8.83
N VAL A 160 19.64 -12.54 7.49
CA VAL A 160 20.69 -11.93 6.66
C VAL A 160 20.71 -10.41 6.78
N ILE A 161 19.55 -9.75 6.77
CA ILE A 161 19.46 -8.31 6.95
C ILE A 161 20.03 -7.91 8.32
N GLU A 162 19.67 -8.60 9.40
CA GLU A 162 20.23 -8.31 10.72
C GLU A 162 21.75 -8.47 10.75
N LEU A 163 22.27 -9.54 10.14
CA LEU A 163 23.71 -9.77 10.04
C LEU A 163 24.41 -8.60 9.34
N ILE A 164 23.89 -8.15 8.20
CA ILE A 164 24.45 -7.02 7.45
C ILE A 164 24.39 -5.73 8.27
N LEU A 165 23.24 -5.41 8.87
CA LEU A 165 23.09 -4.19 9.68
C LEU A 165 23.98 -4.19 10.92
N LYS A 166 24.13 -5.33 11.59
CA LYS A 166 25.05 -5.48 12.73
C LYS A 166 26.51 -5.35 12.28
N ALA A 167 26.89 -5.94 11.15
CA ALA A 167 28.24 -5.84 10.61
C ALA A 167 28.58 -4.40 10.15
N GLN A 168 27.59 -3.62 9.71
CA GLN A 168 27.76 -2.21 9.34
C GLN A 168 27.60 -1.23 10.52
N GLY A 169 27.37 -1.70 11.75
CA GLY A 169 27.14 -0.84 12.91
C GLY A 169 25.82 -0.07 12.88
N ARG A 170 24.89 -0.42 11.98
CA ARG A 170 23.61 0.28 11.76
C ARG A 170 22.43 -0.31 12.52
N TRP A 171 22.65 -1.39 13.26
CA TRP A 171 21.60 -2.10 14.01
C TRP A 171 20.87 -1.23 15.03
N LYS A 172 21.62 -0.48 15.86
CA LYS A 172 21.03 0.42 16.87
C LYS A 172 20.11 1.47 16.24
N LYS A 173 20.55 2.05 15.11
CA LYS A 173 19.78 3.04 14.37
C LYS A 173 18.48 2.46 13.81
N ALA A 174 18.56 1.26 13.21
CA ALA A 174 17.38 0.55 12.72
C ALA A 174 16.32 0.30 13.82
N LEU A 175 16.75 0.16 15.08
CA LEU A 175 15.89 -0.05 16.24
C LEU A 175 15.41 1.23 16.94
N GLY A 176 15.86 2.43 16.54
CA GLY A 176 15.69 3.67 17.32
C GLY A 176 14.25 3.99 17.75
N HIS A 177 13.25 3.73 16.91
CA HIS A 177 11.83 3.93 17.25
C HIS A 177 11.27 2.93 18.27
N PHE A 178 11.89 1.76 18.42
CA PHE A 178 11.50 0.76 19.42
C PHE A 178 12.18 0.99 20.78
N ALA A 179 13.31 1.70 20.79
CA ALA A 179 14.06 2.02 22.00
C ALA A 179 13.40 3.14 22.85
N LEU A 180 12.58 4.00 22.23
CA LEU A 180 11.84 5.07 22.92
C LEU A 180 10.71 4.58 23.84
N LEU A 181 10.26 3.33 23.70
CA LEU A 181 9.24 2.73 24.58
C LEU A 181 9.79 2.24 25.92
N ALA A 182 11.11 2.17 26.10
CA ALA A 182 11.74 1.63 27.31
C ALA A 182 12.12 2.67 28.38
N CYS A 183 11.88 3.98 28.16
CA CYS A 183 12.36 5.05 29.05
C CYS A 183 11.27 5.87 29.76
N LEU A 184 10.03 5.36 29.88
CA LEU A 184 8.94 6.03 30.64
C LEU A 184 8.63 5.37 32.00
N ALA A 185 9.60 4.67 32.61
CA ALA A 185 9.46 4.13 33.96
C ALA A 185 10.51 4.74 34.89
N LEU A 186 10.27 5.97 35.36
CA LEU A 186 10.87 6.51 36.59
C LEU A 186 9.75 7.21 37.38
N PRO A 187 9.57 6.90 38.68
CA PRO A 187 8.53 7.51 39.50
C PRO A 187 9.02 8.87 40.00
N ALA A 188 8.52 9.96 39.42
CA ALA A 188 8.63 11.27 40.04
C ALA A 188 7.36 11.52 40.86
N ALA A 189 7.48 11.30 42.16
CA ALA A 189 6.54 11.82 43.13
C ALA A 189 6.51 13.35 43.04
N PHE A 190 5.37 13.92 42.67
CA PHE A 190 5.03 15.30 43.00
C PHE A 190 3.52 15.39 43.24
N THR A 191 3.18 15.71 44.47
CA THR A 191 1.85 16.04 44.95
C THR A 191 1.42 17.41 44.42
N ALA A 192 0.33 17.49 43.67
CA ALA A 192 -0.52 18.69 43.61
C ALA A 192 -1.86 18.40 42.90
N GLY A 193 -2.95 18.55 43.66
CA GLY A 193 -4.13 19.32 43.23
C GLY A 193 -5.06 18.71 42.18
N CYS A 194 -6.20 18.23 42.66
CA CYS A 194 -7.41 17.93 41.90
C CYS A 194 -7.83 19.03 40.91
N THR A 195 -8.28 18.65 39.71
CA THR A 195 -9.62 18.97 39.21
C THR A 195 -10.01 17.95 38.15
N GLY A 196 -11.19 17.35 38.33
CA GLY A 196 -11.72 16.32 37.45
C GLY A 196 -12.08 16.89 36.09
N GLY A 197 -11.33 16.48 35.07
CA GLY A 197 -11.81 16.35 33.71
C GLY A 197 -11.65 14.90 33.35
N ALA A 198 -12.73 14.12 33.39
CA ALA A 198 -12.72 12.75 32.90
C ALA A 198 -12.31 12.80 31.43
N LYS A 199 -11.05 12.45 31.15
CA LYS A 199 -10.59 12.16 29.80
C LYS A 199 -11.51 11.04 29.29
N PRO A 200 -12.24 11.22 28.18
CA PRO A 200 -13.06 10.13 27.65
C PRO A 200 -12.14 8.91 27.49
N PRO A 201 -12.60 7.72 27.90
CA PRO A 201 -11.77 6.53 27.82
C PRO A 201 -11.26 6.43 26.39
N ALA A 202 -9.94 6.36 26.23
CA ALA A 202 -9.36 6.11 24.93
C ALA A 202 -9.96 4.79 24.44
N GLU A 203 -10.90 4.86 23.50
CA GLU A 203 -11.42 3.70 22.79
C GLU A 203 -10.21 2.88 22.37
N SER A 204 -10.13 1.64 22.86
CA SER A 204 -9.14 0.70 22.39
C SER A 204 -9.26 0.63 20.87
N ALA A 205 -8.25 1.13 20.16
CA ALA A 205 -8.28 1.16 18.71
C ALA A 205 -8.51 -0.26 18.19
N GLU A 206 -9.69 -0.48 17.63
CA GLU A 206 -10.09 -1.77 17.07
C GLU A 206 -9.02 -2.20 16.05
N VAL A 207 -8.60 -3.46 16.11
CA VAL A 207 -7.64 -4.01 15.16
C VAL A 207 -8.44 -4.53 13.97
N PRO A 208 -8.08 -4.18 12.72
CA PRO A 208 -8.83 -4.64 11.56
C PRO A 208 -8.67 -6.15 11.34
N ASP A 209 -9.77 -6.80 10.99
CA ASP A 209 -9.84 -8.22 10.65
C ASP A 209 -9.12 -8.53 9.34
N GLN A 210 -9.21 -7.61 8.37
CA GLN A 210 -8.62 -7.78 7.04
C GLN A 210 -8.01 -6.48 6.51
N TRP A 211 -6.96 -6.63 5.71
CA TRP A 211 -6.34 -5.56 4.94
C TRP A 211 -6.47 -5.90 3.46
N VAL A 212 -7.09 -5.02 2.69
CA VAL A 212 -7.30 -5.19 1.26
C VAL A 212 -6.55 -4.07 0.54
N GLU A 213 -5.66 -4.42 -0.39
CA GLU A 213 -4.83 -3.47 -1.13
C GLU A 213 -5.23 -3.43 -2.61
N GLU A 214 -5.15 -2.24 -3.23
CA GLU A 214 -5.45 -2.00 -4.65
C GLU A 214 -6.77 -2.65 -5.11
N PHE A 215 -7.90 -2.19 -4.56
CA PHE A 215 -9.21 -2.77 -4.81
C PHE A 215 -10.20 -1.74 -5.33
N THR A 216 -11.26 -2.29 -5.93
CA THR A 216 -12.40 -1.55 -6.43
C THR A 216 -13.66 -2.06 -5.75
N ILE A 217 -14.48 -1.16 -5.21
CA ILE A 217 -15.84 -1.45 -4.77
C ILE A 217 -16.79 -0.84 -5.79
N THR A 218 -17.71 -1.65 -6.29
CA THR A 218 -18.78 -1.16 -7.17
C THR A 218 -20.10 -1.33 -6.46
N GLU A 219 -20.80 -0.22 -6.21
CA GLU A 219 -22.19 -0.28 -5.76
C GLU A 219 -23.12 -0.29 -6.96
N THR A 220 -24.17 -1.10 -6.88
CA THR A 220 -25.15 -1.23 -7.96
C THR A 220 -26.56 -1.07 -7.42
N LEU A 221 -27.42 -0.37 -8.18
CA LEU A 221 -28.86 -0.35 -7.95
C LEU A 221 -29.55 -1.13 -9.06
N ALA A 222 -30.32 -2.17 -8.69
CA ALA A 222 -30.93 -3.10 -9.65
C ALA A 222 -29.92 -3.70 -10.66
N GLY A 223 -28.67 -3.89 -10.23
CA GLY A 223 -27.58 -4.42 -11.05
C GLY A 223 -26.90 -3.41 -11.96
N VAL A 224 -27.33 -2.13 -11.98
CA VAL A 224 -26.67 -1.04 -12.72
C VAL A 224 -25.72 -0.30 -11.76
N PRO A 225 -24.42 -0.18 -12.08
CA PRO A 225 -23.47 0.61 -11.29
C PRO A 225 -23.97 2.04 -11.02
N VAL A 226 -23.90 2.45 -9.76
CA VAL A 226 -24.21 3.82 -9.32
C VAL A 226 -22.96 4.58 -8.90
N TRP A 227 -21.97 3.88 -8.36
CA TRP A 227 -20.62 4.43 -8.17
C TRP A 227 -19.57 3.31 -8.15
N VAL A 228 -18.34 3.69 -8.48
CA VAL A 228 -17.15 2.84 -8.47
C VAL A 228 -16.09 3.52 -7.61
N LEU A 229 -15.71 2.91 -6.51
CA LEU A 229 -14.67 3.39 -5.61
C LEU A 229 -13.38 2.62 -5.84
N ASN A 230 -12.29 3.35 -6.01
CA ASN A 230 -10.93 2.84 -6.04
C ASN A 230 -10.16 3.36 -4.82
N SER A 231 -9.41 2.49 -4.17
CA SER A 231 -8.58 2.84 -3.00
C SER A 231 -7.33 1.99 -2.94
N GLN A 232 -6.28 2.53 -2.34
CA GLN A 232 -5.02 1.81 -2.16
C GLN A 232 -5.10 0.80 -1.02
N ILE A 233 -5.77 1.17 0.08
CA ILE A 233 -5.84 0.37 1.31
C ILE A 233 -7.27 0.43 1.85
N ALA A 234 -7.82 -0.73 2.18
CA ALA A 234 -9.00 -0.91 3.01
C ALA A 234 -8.65 -1.72 4.24
N GLN A 235 -9.13 -1.27 5.39
CA GLN A 235 -9.10 -2.03 6.64
C GLN A 235 -10.55 -2.41 6.97
N VAL A 236 -10.82 -3.71 7.04
CA VAL A 236 -12.16 -4.26 7.24
C VAL A 236 -12.33 -4.60 8.71
N TYR A 237 -13.42 -4.12 9.30
CA TYR A 237 -13.81 -4.36 10.69
C TYR A 237 -15.19 -5.02 10.71
N ASN A 238 -15.23 -6.33 10.92
CA ASN A 238 -16.45 -7.14 10.87
C ASN A 238 -17.34 -6.93 12.10
N GLN A 239 -16.74 -6.64 13.26
CA GLN A 239 -17.47 -6.39 14.50
C GLN A 239 -18.20 -5.04 14.45
N SER A 240 -17.50 -3.97 14.08
CA SER A 240 -18.09 -2.64 13.94
C SER A 240 -18.71 -2.34 12.56
N LYS A 241 -18.77 -3.35 11.67
CA LYS A 241 -19.42 -3.28 10.35
C LYS A 241 -18.97 -2.08 9.50
N LYS A 242 -17.68 -1.78 9.53
CA LYS A 242 -17.09 -0.66 8.78
C LYS A 242 -15.85 -1.07 8.01
N ILE A 243 -15.60 -0.36 6.91
CA ILE A 243 -14.37 -0.46 6.13
C ILE A 243 -13.75 0.92 6.11
N THR A 244 -12.55 1.11 6.65
CA THR A 244 -11.81 2.38 6.52
C THR A 244 -10.90 2.34 5.31
N LEU A 245 -10.68 3.49 4.68
CA LEU A 245 -10.08 3.61 3.35
C LEU A 245 -9.02 4.71 3.34
N GLU A 246 -7.97 4.55 2.53
CA GLU A 246 -6.93 5.56 2.31
C GLU A 246 -6.78 5.91 0.82
N ASN A 247 -6.68 7.21 0.53
CA ASN A 247 -6.55 7.78 -0.82
C ASN A 247 -7.67 7.28 -1.75
N ILE A 248 -8.90 7.68 -1.44
CA ILE A 248 -10.09 7.22 -2.17
C ILE A 248 -10.33 8.07 -3.42
N HIS A 249 -10.70 7.40 -4.50
CA HIS A 249 -11.17 7.99 -5.75
C HIS A 249 -12.48 7.31 -6.13
N ILE A 250 -13.57 8.07 -6.25
CA ILE A 250 -14.91 7.55 -6.55
C ILE A 250 -15.39 8.15 -7.86
N GLU A 251 -15.83 7.31 -8.78
CA GLU A 251 -16.55 7.71 -9.98
C GLU A 251 -18.06 7.46 -9.78
N PHE A 252 -18.86 8.52 -9.81
CA PHE A 252 -20.32 8.42 -9.81
C PHE A 252 -20.81 8.20 -11.24
N MET A 253 -21.71 7.25 -11.40
CA MET A 253 -22.19 6.83 -12.71
C MET A 253 -23.59 7.39 -12.97
N LYS A 254 -23.84 7.77 -14.22
CA LYS A 254 -25.16 8.13 -14.74
C LYS A 254 -25.44 7.31 -16.00
N SER A 255 -26.72 7.02 -16.22
CA SER A 255 -27.22 6.41 -17.44
C SER A 255 -28.15 7.41 -18.12
N ASP A 256 -27.91 7.68 -19.41
CA ASP A 256 -28.72 8.61 -20.22
C ASP A 256 -30.13 8.08 -20.54
N ASP A 257 -30.38 6.78 -20.27
CA ASP A 257 -31.67 6.16 -20.55
C ASP A 257 -32.73 6.56 -19.51
N THR A 258 -33.49 7.62 -19.83
CA THR A 258 -34.50 8.24 -18.97
C THR A 258 -35.76 7.38 -18.76
N LYS A 259 -35.88 6.25 -19.46
CA LYS A 259 -37.00 5.32 -19.29
C LYS A 259 -36.66 4.27 -18.24
N ARG A 260 -36.98 4.56 -16.97
CA ARG A 260 -37.01 3.58 -15.86
C ARG A 260 -38.14 2.55 -16.07
N SER A 261 -38.01 1.72 -17.08
CA SER A 261 -38.76 0.47 -17.21
C SER A 261 -37.95 -0.64 -16.51
N HIS A 262 -38.61 -1.47 -15.71
CA HIS A 262 -37.97 -2.62 -15.03
C HIS A 262 -37.75 -3.82 -15.98
N SER A 263 -37.90 -3.64 -17.29
CA SER A 263 -37.63 -4.70 -18.26
C SER A 263 -36.13 -5.05 -18.31
N LYS A 264 -35.81 -6.31 -18.60
CA LYS A 264 -34.43 -6.77 -18.80
C LYS A 264 -33.70 -5.97 -19.88
N GLU A 265 -34.43 -5.54 -20.91
CA GLU A 265 -33.89 -4.76 -22.03
C GLU A 265 -33.47 -3.36 -21.58
N SER A 266 -34.28 -2.68 -20.76
CA SER A 266 -33.94 -1.35 -20.22
C SER A 266 -32.74 -1.39 -19.27
N LEU A 267 -32.62 -2.43 -18.44
CA LEU A 267 -31.44 -2.62 -17.58
C LEU A 267 -30.16 -2.92 -18.38
N LEU A 268 -30.29 -3.64 -19.50
CA LEU A 268 -29.16 -3.93 -20.38
C LEU A 268 -28.69 -2.67 -21.14
N MET A 269 -29.62 -1.83 -21.61
CA MET A 269 -29.30 -0.55 -22.23
C MET A 269 -28.69 0.43 -21.23
N ALA A 270 -29.25 0.51 -20.03
CA ALA A 270 -28.70 1.32 -18.94
C ALA A 270 -27.24 0.95 -18.63
N LYS A 271 -26.87 -0.34 -18.69
CA LYS A 271 -25.48 -0.78 -18.52
C LYS A 271 -24.55 -0.42 -19.67
N LYS A 272 -25.06 -0.34 -20.91
CA LYS A 272 -24.26 -0.02 -22.09
C LYS A 272 -23.91 1.46 -22.19
N ASN A 273 -24.76 2.34 -21.67
CA ASN A 273 -24.64 3.79 -21.79
C ASN A 273 -24.28 4.46 -20.45
N LEU A 274 -23.44 3.80 -19.64
CA LEU A 274 -22.96 4.38 -18.39
C LEU A 274 -21.84 5.37 -18.66
N THR A 275 -22.01 6.59 -18.17
CA THR A 275 -21.00 7.65 -18.18
C THR A 275 -20.67 8.08 -16.76
N VAL A 276 -19.48 8.66 -16.57
CA VAL A 276 -19.07 9.22 -15.28
C VAL A 276 -19.64 10.63 -15.17
N SER A 277 -20.54 10.87 -14.23
CA SER A 277 -21.16 12.18 -14.01
C SER A 277 -20.38 13.08 -13.06
N ALA A 278 -19.64 12.47 -12.12
CA ALA A 278 -18.75 13.18 -11.21
C ALA A 278 -17.66 12.26 -10.66
N ARG A 279 -16.57 12.88 -10.18
CA ARG A 279 -15.47 12.22 -9.48
C ARG A 279 -15.29 12.84 -8.11
N LEU A 280 -15.10 12.01 -7.09
CA LEU A 280 -14.77 12.44 -5.73
C LEU A 280 -13.40 11.91 -5.34
N GLU A 281 -12.56 12.79 -4.81
CA GLU A 281 -11.25 12.46 -4.25
C GLU A 281 -11.17 12.87 -2.78
N ALA A 282 -10.60 12.00 -1.93
CA ALA A 282 -10.31 12.33 -0.54
C ALA A 282 -9.16 11.48 0.03
N PRO A 283 -8.35 12.01 0.97
CA PRO A 283 -7.29 11.24 1.61
C PRO A 283 -7.78 10.08 2.47
N LYS A 284 -8.98 10.18 3.05
CA LYS A 284 -9.58 9.15 3.89
C LYS A 284 -11.04 8.92 3.56
N GLY A 285 -11.48 7.68 3.76
CA GLY A 285 -12.87 7.32 3.63
C GLY A 285 -13.30 6.20 4.56
N GLN A 286 -14.61 5.99 4.67
CA GLN A 286 -15.22 4.88 5.36
C GLN A 286 -16.49 4.45 4.63
N VAL A 287 -16.68 3.14 4.47
CA VAL A 287 -17.94 2.53 4.03
C VAL A 287 -18.58 1.82 5.21
N PHE A 288 -19.87 2.06 5.42
CA PHE A 288 -20.68 1.34 6.40
C PHE A 288 -21.27 0.11 5.72
N MET A 289 -20.99 -1.10 6.23
CA MET A 289 -21.36 -2.34 5.54
C MET A 289 -22.88 -2.53 5.44
N ASP A 290 -23.63 -2.10 6.46
CA ASP A 290 -25.08 -2.32 6.53
C ASP A 290 -25.85 -1.35 5.64
N SER A 291 -25.57 -0.05 5.75
CA SER A 291 -26.26 0.98 4.94
C SER A 291 -25.64 1.17 3.56
N ARG A 292 -24.39 0.73 3.37
CA ARG A 292 -23.56 1.03 2.19
C ARG A 292 -23.35 2.52 1.97
N ASP A 293 -23.57 3.33 3.00
CA ASP A 293 -23.25 4.75 2.96
C ASP A 293 -21.73 4.91 2.98
N LEU A 294 -21.29 6.04 2.42
CA LEU A 294 -19.89 6.40 2.37
C LEU A 294 -19.66 7.72 3.10
N LEU A 295 -18.52 7.79 3.77
CA LEU A 295 -18.01 8.99 4.41
C LEU A 295 -16.60 9.25 3.90
N ALA A 296 -16.31 10.47 3.47
CA ALA A 296 -15.01 10.94 3.00
C ALA A 296 -14.54 12.13 3.86
N TRP A 297 -13.24 12.26 4.11
CA TRP A 297 -12.68 13.41 4.85
C TRP A 297 -11.20 13.65 4.62
N GLY A 298 -10.73 14.81 5.10
CA GLY A 298 -9.32 15.25 5.05
C GLY A 298 -9.02 16.13 3.85
N GLY A 299 -10.00 16.91 3.38
CA GLY A 299 -9.94 17.64 2.12
C GLY A 299 -10.58 16.84 0.99
N VAL A 300 -11.91 16.87 0.95
CA VAL A 300 -12.72 16.24 -0.10
C VAL A 300 -12.88 17.21 -1.27
N GLU A 301 -12.60 16.72 -2.47
CA GLU A 301 -12.89 17.40 -3.73
C GLU A 301 -13.89 16.58 -4.54
N VAL A 302 -14.89 17.23 -5.13
CA VAL A 302 -15.81 16.62 -6.08
C VAL A 302 -15.81 17.45 -7.36
N GLU A 303 -15.58 16.82 -8.51
CA GLU A 303 -15.61 17.44 -9.83
C GLU A 303 -16.68 16.78 -10.69
N SER A 304 -17.66 17.56 -11.15
CA SER A 304 -18.70 17.12 -12.09
C SER A 304 -18.22 17.22 -13.54
N GLU A 305 -18.96 16.56 -14.44
CA GLU A 305 -18.68 16.57 -15.88
C GLU A 305 -18.66 17.98 -16.50
N ASP A 306 -19.49 18.90 -16.00
CA ASP A 306 -19.56 20.30 -16.46
C ASP A 306 -18.41 21.19 -15.93
N GLY A 307 -17.48 20.61 -15.17
CA GLY A 307 -16.34 21.29 -14.57
C GLY A 307 -16.65 22.01 -13.25
N THR A 308 -17.85 21.87 -12.69
CA THR A 308 -18.14 22.37 -11.34
C THR A 308 -17.34 21.60 -10.30
N ARG A 309 -16.69 22.32 -9.37
CA ARG A 309 -15.87 21.71 -8.31
C ARG A 309 -16.37 22.08 -6.93
N LEU A 310 -16.57 21.10 -6.06
CA LEU A 310 -16.91 21.25 -4.65
C LEU A 310 -15.71 20.89 -3.78
N TYR A 311 -15.42 21.72 -2.78
CA TYR A 311 -14.40 21.50 -1.76
C TYR A 311 -15.05 21.50 -0.37
N SER A 312 -14.72 20.52 0.46
CA SER A 312 -15.14 20.47 1.87
C SER A 312 -14.21 19.59 2.71
N GLU A 313 -14.21 19.73 4.04
CA GLU A 313 -13.38 18.90 4.93
C GLU A 313 -13.91 17.47 5.08
N ARG A 314 -15.22 17.30 5.01
CA ARG A 314 -15.91 16.03 5.24
C ARG A 314 -17.16 15.96 4.37
N LEU A 315 -17.51 14.78 3.90
CA LEU A 315 -18.67 14.59 3.03
C LEU A 315 -19.22 13.17 3.21
N ARG A 316 -20.55 13.04 3.32
CA ARG A 316 -21.26 11.76 3.40
C ARG A 316 -22.10 11.55 2.16
N TYR A 317 -21.97 10.40 1.51
CA TYR A 317 -22.89 9.94 0.48
C TYR A 317 -23.87 8.94 1.10
N SER A 318 -25.17 9.14 0.85
CA SER A 318 -26.20 8.18 1.24
C SER A 318 -26.68 7.36 0.05
N THR A 319 -26.64 6.05 0.20
CA THR A 319 -27.06 5.12 -0.86
C THR A 319 -28.58 5.09 -1.02
N ALA A 320 -29.33 5.35 0.04
CA ALA A 320 -30.80 5.30 0.05
C ALA A 320 -31.45 6.36 -0.85
N ASP A 321 -30.90 7.58 -0.86
CA ASP A 321 -31.44 8.71 -1.63
C ASP A 321 -30.46 9.28 -2.66
N GLN A 322 -29.28 8.68 -2.80
CA GLN A 322 -28.24 9.05 -3.76
C GLN A 322 -27.79 10.52 -3.64
N LYS A 323 -27.72 11.04 -2.41
CA LYS A 323 -27.28 12.42 -2.15
C LYS A 323 -25.97 12.47 -1.38
N ILE A 324 -25.19 13.52 -1.67
CA ILE A 324 -24.03 13.92 -0.88
C ILE A 324 -24.44 15.02 0.11
N ARG A 325 -23.94 14.92 1.33
CA ARG A 325 -24.23 15.85 2.43
C ARG A 325 -23.00 16.18 3.24
N THR A 326 -22.95 17.38 3.77
CA THR A 326 -21.95 17.78 4.75
C THR A 326 -22.51 18.83 5.69
N GLU A 327 -21.94 18.89 6.90
CA GLU A 327 -22.13 20.01 7.85
C GLU A 327 -20.90 20.92 7.88
N SER A 328 -19.82 20.55 7.17
CA SER A 328 -18.59 21.31 7.08
C SER A 328 -18.74 22.52 6.14
N PRO A 329 -17.83 23.50 6.22
CA PRO A 329 -17.73 24.55 5.23
C PRO A 329 -17.59 23.98 3.82
N VAL A 330 -18.25 24.63 2.86
CA VAL A 330 -18.23 24.26 1.45
C VAL A 330 -17.80 25.45 0.60
N ARG A 331 -16.99 25.15 -0.42
CA ARG A 331 -16.68 26.08 -1.50
C ARG A 331 -16.97 25.39 -2.82
N ILE A 332 -17.85 25.98 -3.62
CA ILE A 332 -18.27 25.44 -4.91
C ILE A 332 -17.84 26.41 -5.99
N VAL A 333 -16.99 25.97 -6.90
CA VAL A 333 -16.49 26.73 -8.03
C VAL A 333 -17.24 26.27 -9.28
N ARG A 334 -18.06 27.16 -9.83
CA ARG A 334 -18.72 27.03 -11.13
C ARG A 334 -18.00 27.92 -12.14
N ARG A 335 -18.39 27.79 -13.41
CA ARG A 335 -17.84 28.61 -14.51
C ARG A 335 -17.99 30.11 -14.29
N ASP A 336 -19.12 30.54 -13.72
CA ASP A 336 -19.53 31.94 -13.61
C ASP A 336 -19.58 32.45 -12.16
N SER A 337 -19.41 31.57 -11.19
CA SER A 337 -19.67 31.87 -9.78
C SER A 337 -18.88 30.97 -8.84
N ILE A 338 -18.54 31.51 -7.66
CA ILE A 338 -18.00 30.77 -6.53
C ILE A 338 -18.99 30.93 -5.38
N LEU A 339 -19.55 29.83 -4.90
CA LEU A 339 -20.49 29.79 -3.78
C LEU A 339 -19.74 29.33 -2.53
N ILE A 340 -19.95 30.03 -1.41
CA ILE A 340 -19.34 29.73 -0.11
C ILE A 340 -20.45 29.65 0.93
N GLY A 341 -20.36 28.67 1.82
CA GLY A 341 -21.22 28.57 2.99
C GLY A 341 -20.88 27.40 3.89
N GLU A 342 -21.78 27.10 4.83
CA GLU A 342 -21.67 25.98 5.74
C GLU A 342 -22.83 25.01 5.58
N GLY A 343 -22.46 23.73 5.49
CA GLY A 343 -23.39 22.64 5.32
C GLY A 343 -24.04 22.63 3.94
N MET A 344 -24.29 21.44 3.41
CA MET A 344 -24.82 21.28 2.06
C MET A 344 -25.52 19.94 1.91
N GLU A 345 -26.55 19.93 1.06
CA GLU A 345 -27.08 18.74 0.41
C GLU A 345 -27.00 18.92 -1.11
N ALA A 346 -26.51 17.92 -1.83
CA ALA A 346 -26.43 17.96 -3.28
C ALA A 346 -26.59 16.58 -3.93
N THR A 347 -26.86 16.56 -5.23
CA THR A 347 -26.63 15.38 -6.07
C THR A 347 -25.13 15.20 -6.32
N PRO A 348 -24.62 13.98 -6.53
CA PRO A 348 -23.19 13.75 -6.77
C PRO A 348 -22.64 14.51 -7.97
N ASP A 349 -23.45 14.67 -9.01
CA ASP A 349 -23.13 15.44 -10.23
C ASP A 349 -23.21 16.96 -10.05
N LEU A 350 -23.49 17.44 -8.83
CA LEU A 350 -23.62 18.86 -8.47
C LEU A 350 -24.68 19.63 -9.28
N SER A 351 -25.55 18.94 -10.03
CA SER A 351 -26.66 19.56 -10.78
C SER A 351 -27.69 20.21 -9.85
N THR A 352 -27.90 19.63 -8.68
CA THR A 352 -28.72 20.20 -7.61
C THR A 352 -27.87 20.40 -6.37
N VAL A 353 -27.77 21.63 -5.89
CA VAL A 353 -27.03 22.00 -4.69
C VAL A 353 -27.89 22.89 -3.81
N ARG A 354 -28.01 22.54 -2.53
CA ARG A 354 -28.61 23.35 -1.48
C ARG A 354 -27.60 23.55 -0.37
N ILE A 355 -27.10 24.77 -0.20
CA ILE A 355 -26.26 25.16 0.95
C ILE A 355 -27.19 25.53 2.12
N PHE A 356 -26.94 25.00 3.31
CA PHE A 356 -27.81 25.22 4.47
C PHE A 356 -27.65 26.62 5.03
N ARG A 357 -26.41 27.08 5.19
CA ARG A 357 -26.05 28.45 5.58
C ARG A 357 -25.20 29.08 4.49
N HIS A 358 -25.82 29.84 3.60
CA HIS A 358 -25.11 30.57 2.56
C HIS A 358 -24.37 31.78 3.17
N GLU A 359 -23.11 31.97 2.80
CA GLU A 359 -22.27 33.07 3.29
C GLU A 359 -21.95 34.08 2.19
N ALA A 360 -21.55 33.60 1.00
CA ALA A 360 -21.16 34.48 -0.10
C ALA A 360 -21.36 33.83 -1.48
N SER A 361 -21.63 34.68 -2.47
CA SER A 361 -21.56 34.34 -3.89
C SER A 361 -20.64 35.34 -4.58
N ILE A 362 -19.53 34.86 -5.13
CA ILE A 362 -18.55 35.67 -5.84
C ILE A 362 -18.72 35.39 -7.33
N TYR A 363 -18.94 36.44 -8.12
CA TYR A 363 -19.01 36.34 -9.58
C TYR A 363 -17.72 36.93 -10.13
N PRO A 364 -16.79 36.11 -10.67
CA PRO A 364 -15.58 36.63 -11.30
C PRO A 364 -16.01 37.55 -12.44
N LYS A 365 -15.66 38.84 -12.38
CA LYS A 365 -15.86 39.75 -13.52
C LYS A 365 -15.11 39.16 -14.72
N GLU A 366 -15.75 39.13 -15.88
CA GLU A 366 -15.11 38.79 -17.15
C GLU A 366 -13.77 39.53 -17.23
N LEU A 367 -12.66 38.78 -17.33
CA LEU A 367 -11.41 39.35 -17.79
C LEU A 367 -11.69 39.86 -19.21
N PRO A 368 -11.46 41.14 -19.52
CA PRO A 368 -11.64 41.63 -20.88
C PRO A 368 -10.73 40.82 -21.79
N VAL A 369 -11.33 40.26 -22.84
CA VAL A 369 -10.62 39.65 -23.96
C VAL A 369 -9.64 40.69 -24.51
N GLN A 370 -8.34 40.42 -24.40
CA GLN A 370 -7.30 41.02 -25.24
C GLN A 370 -6.39 39.91 -25.76
#